data_AF-A0A2E8GL18-F1
#
_entry.id   AF-A0A2E8GL18-F1
#
_cell.length_a   1.000
_cell.length_b   1.000
_cell.length_c   1.000
_cell.angle_alpha   90.00
_cell.angle_beta   90.00
_cell.angle_gamma   90.00
#
_symmetry.space_group_name_H-M   'P 1'
#
loop_
_entity.id
_entity.type
_entity.pdbx_description
1 polymer ?
#
loop_
_entity_poly.entity_id
_entity_poly.type
_entity_poly.pdbx_seq_one_letter_code
_entity_poly.pdbx_strand_id
1 'polypeptide(L)'
;WFATDISFHGLGTSFRLQGELTVTLPRLPIHFSGAPERPPMRPAALLGQNTEAILMDVAGLSRFELSELENLAIVATEPPI
;
A
#
# COMPACT_ATOMS: atom_id res chain seq x y z
N TRP A 1 7.94 -8.72 -1.19
CA TRP A 1 7.38 -8.38 -2.52
C TRP A 1 7.29 -6.86 -2.68
N PHE A 2 8.10 -6.21 -3.51
CA PHE A 2 7.96 -4.75 -3.73
C PHE A 2 7.81 -4.46 -5.22
N ALA A 3 6.86 -3.59 -5.57
CA ALA A 3 6.71 -3.08 -6.92
C ALA A 3 7.75 -1.96 -7.13
N THR A 4 8.66 -2.16 -8.07
CA THR A 4 9.74 -1.20 -8.38
C THR A 4 9.32 -0.14 -9.38
N ASP A 5 8.37 -0.46 -10.27
CA ASP A 5 7.95 0.42 -11.36
C ASP A 5 6.44 0.39 -11.57
N ILE A 6 5.84 1.56 -11.78
CA ILE A 6 4.40 1.74 -12.06
C ILE A 6 4.26 2.40 -13.44
N SER A 7 3.46 1.80 -14.31
CA SER A 7 3.15 2.37 -15.63
C SER A 7 1.65 2.39 -15.88
N PHE A 8 1.17 3.48 -16.49
CA PHE A 8 -0.25 3.70 -16.78
C PHE A 8 -0.48 3.64 -18.30
N HIS A 9 -1.42 2.82 -18.75
CA HIS A 9 -1.69 2.64 -20.19
C HIS A 9 -3.15 2.23 -20.45
N GLY A 10 -3.57 2.20 -21.71
CA GLY A 10 -4.96 2.00 -22.16
C GLY A 10 -5.71 0.83 -21.52
N LEU A 11 -4.98 -0.23 -21.15
CA LEU A 11 -5.53 -1.47 -20.60
C LEU A 11 -5.59 -1.51 -19.07
N GLY A 12 -4.88 -0.62 -18.37
CA GLY A 12 -4.70 -0.80 -16.93
C GLY A 12 -3.57 0.00 -16.31
N THR A 13 -3.28 -0.38 -15.07
CA THR A 13 -2.06 0.01 -14.36
C THR A 13 -1.19 -1.23 -14.25
N SER A 14 0.03 -1.14 -14.73
CA SER A 14 1.01 -2.21 -14.66
C SER A 14 2.03 -1.95 -13.55
N PHE A 15 2.27 -2.97 -12.75
CA PHE A 15 3.22 -2.98 -11.65
C PHE A 15 4.32 -3.98 -11.95
N ARG A 16 5.58 -3.56 -11.88
CA ARG A 16 6.72 -4.47 -12.00
C ARG A 16 7.13 -4.96 -10.62
N LEU A 17 6.91 -6.22 -10.33
CA LEU A 17 7.29 -6.88 -9.09
C LEU A 17 8.74 -7.38 -9.22
N GLN A 18 9.63 -6.87 -8.35
CA GLN A 18 11.04 -7.28 -8.28
C GLN A 18 11.82 -7.22 -9.61
N GLY A 19 11.43 -6.37 -10.56
CA GLY A 19 12.11 -6.25 -11.84
C GLY A 19 11.83 -7.36 -12.86
N GLU A 20 11.07 -8.42 -12.53
CA GLU A 20 10.87 -9.57 -13.45
C GLU A 20 9.40 -9.81 -13.85
N LEU A 21 8.44 -9.66 -12.92
CA LEU A 21 7.04 -9.98 -13.20
C LEU A 21 6.19 -8.70 -13.34
N THR A 22 5.59 -8.48 -14.50
CA THR A 22 4.61 -7.40 -14.70
C THR A 22 3.20 -7.90 -14.40
N VAL A 23 2.55 -7.29 -13.41
CA VAL A 23 1.13 -7.50 -13.11
C VAL A 23 0.34 -6.31 -13.62
N THR A 24 -0.59 -6.55 -14.54
CA THR A 24 -1.53 -5.53 -15.02
C THR A 24 -2.86 -5.68 -14.30
N LEU A 25 -3.27 -4.64 -13.57
CA LEU A 25 -4.60 -4.58 -12.98
C LEU A 25 -5.54 -3.79 -13.90
N PRO A 26 -6.80 -4.25 -14.06
CA PRO A 26 -7.78 -3.53 -14.84
C PRO A 26 -8.05 -2.17 -14.21
N ARG A 27 -8.39 -1.21 -15.06
CA ARG A 27 -8.78 0.13 -14.60
C ARG A 27 -10.11 0.07 -13.84
N LEU A 28 -10.37 1.09 -13.02
CA LEU A 28 -11.71 1.28 -12.44
C LEU A 28 -12.77 1.30 -13.57
N PRO A 29 -13.76 0.38 -13.55
CA PRO A 29 -14.71 0.23 -14.65
C PRO A 29 -15.77 1.34 -14.68
N ILE A 30 -15.87 2.11 -13.60
CA ILE A 30 -16.82 3.21 -13.46
C ILE A 30 -16.14 4.52 -13.88
N HIS A 31 -16.86 5.32 -14.65
CA HIS A 31 -16.45 6.64 -15.12
C HIS A 31 -17.28 7.71 -14.44
N PHE A 32 -16.61 8.72 -13.86
CA PHE A 32 -17.28 9.87 -13.24
C PHE A 32 -17.15 11.09 -14.15
N SER A 33 -18.26 11.61 -14.66
CA SER A 33 -18.27 12.79 -15.52
C SER A 33 -17.87 14.07 -14.77
N GLY A 34 -18.22 14.17 -13.47
CA GLY A 34 -17.84 15.29 -12.61
C GLY A 34 -16.44 15.20 -12.00
N ALA A 35 -15.75 14.07 -12.19
CA ALA A 35 -14.39 13.83 -11.71
C ALA A 35 -13.66 12.95 -12.75
N PRO A 36 -13.25 13.54 -13.90
CA PRO A 36 -12.68 12.79 -15.02
C PRO A 36 -11.29 12.22 -14.70
N GLU A 37 -10.58 12.82 -13.75
CA GLU A 37 -9.34 12.27 -13.21
C GLU A 37 -9.64 10.99 -12.44
N ARG A 38 -8.97 9.91 -12.83
CA ARG A 38 -9.12 8.62 -12.16
C ARG A 38 -8.29 8.60 -10.88
N PRO A 39 -8.80 8.00 -9.79
CA PRO A 39 -8.00 7.82 -8.60
C PRO A 39 -6.73 7.02 -8.96
N PRO A 40 -5.55 7.44 -8.45
CA PRO A 40 -4.31 6.72 -8.71
C PRO A 40 -4.40 5.31 -8.12
N MET A 41 -4.16 4.30 -8.95
CA MET A 41 -4.01 2.92 -8.47
C MET A 41 -2.61 2.75 -7.88
N ARG A 42 -2.55 2.24 -6.66
CA ARG A 42 -1.30 1.94 -5.95
C ARG A 42 -1.14 0.42 -5.85
N PRO A 43 0.09 -0.10 -5.70
CA PRO A 43 0.28 -1.50 -5.34
C PRO A 43 -0.44 -1.85 -4.03
N ALA A 44 -0.77 -3.13 -3.84
CA ALA A 44 -1.25 -3.61 -2.55
C ALA A 44 -0.17 -3.37 -1.48
N ALA A 45 -0.58 -2.91 -0.30
CA ALA A 45 0.33 -2.71 0.82
C ALA A 45 0.80 -4.07 1.36
N LEU A 46 2.04 -4.10 1.87
CA LEU A 46 2.55 -5.26 2.59
C LEU A 46 1.94 -5.37 3.97
N LEU A 47 1.98 -6.59 4.52
CA LEU A 47 1.69 -6.81 5.92
C LEU A 47 2.61 -5.91 6.75
N GLY A 48 2.05 -5.17 7.70
CA GLY A 48 2.82 -4.27 8.56
C GLY A 48 3.18 -2.90 7.97
N GLN A 49 3.12 -2.72 6.64
CA GLN A 49 3.71 -1.56 5.95
C GLN A 49 3.28 -0.18 6.50
N ASN A 50 2.04 -0.05 6.97
CA ASN A 50 1.49 1.22 7.45
C ASN A 50 1.13 1.17 8.94
N THR A 51 1.48 0.11 9.67
CA THR A 51 1.00 -0.11 11.04
C THR A 51 1.48 0.99 11.99
N GLU A 52 2.76 1.37 11.95
CA GLU A 52 3.30 2.45 12.79
C GLU A 52 2.56 3.76 12.53
N ALA A 53 2.49 4.20 11.26
CA ALA A 53 1.84 5.45 10.88
C ALA A 53 0.36 5.47 11.28
N ILE A 54 -0.38 4.37 11.12
CA ILE A 54 -1.79 4.30 11.52
C ILE A 54 -1.92 4.40 13.04
N LEU A 55 -1.12 3.64 13.79
CA LEU A 55 -1.24 3.60 15.25
C LEU A 55 -0.80 4.93 15.89
N MET A 56 0.23 5.57 15.36
CA MET A 56 0.70 6.85 15.89
C MET A 56 -0.13 8.03 15.37
N ASP A 57 -0.29 8.17 14.06
CA ASP A 57 -0.86 9.39 13.47
C ASP A 57 -2.39 9.43 13.51
N VAL A 58 -3.04 8.25 13.42
CA VAL A 58 -4.50 8.14 13.38
C VAL A 58 -5.08 7.74 14.73
N ALA A 59 -4.49 6.73 15.38
CA ALA A 59 -4.97 6.26 16.69
C ALA A 59 -4.34 6.99 17.87
N GLY A 60 -3.29 7.79 17.66
CA GLY A 60 -2.70 8.66 18.68
C GLY A 60 -1.82 7.94 19.70
N LEU A 61 -1.32 6.74 19.41
CA LEU A 61 -0.41 6.03 20.30
C LEU A 61 0.92 6.77 20.40
N SER A 62 1.48 6.79 21.60
CA SER A 62 2.87 7.16 21.82
C SER A 62 3.83 6.09 21.28
N ARG A 63 5.08 6.47 21.02
CA ARG A 63 6.14 5.50 20.67
C ARG A 63 6.33 4.43 21.74
N PHE A 64 6.13 4.79 23.01
CA PHE A 64 6.25 3.85 24.12
C PHE A 64 5.17 2.77 24.05
N GLU A 65 3.91 3.16 23.85
CA GLU A 65 2.79 2.20 23.71
C GLU A 65 2.94 1.32 22.47
N LEU A 66 3.40 1.89 21.35
CA LEU A 66 3.67 1.10 20.16
C LEU A 66 4.76 0.05 20.42
N SER A 67 5.86 0.44 21.07
CA SER A 67 6.96 -0.47 21.41
C SER A 67 6.50 -1.59 22.34
N GLU A 68 5.63 -1.31 23.31
CA GLU A 68 5.04 -2.36 24.16
C GLU A 68 4.23 -3.37 23.35
N LEU A 69 3.42 -2.91 22.39
CA LEU A 69 2.63 -3.79 21.53
C LEU A 69 3.49 -4.66 20.61
N GLU A 70 4.60 -4.12 20.12
CA GLU A 70 5.59 -4.86 19.34
C GLU A 70 6.30 -5.92 20.19
N ASN A 71 6.72 -5.56 21.41
CA ASN A 71 7.37 -6.48 22.35
C ASN A 71 6.45 -7.65 22.76
N LEU A 72 5.15 -7.41 22.82
CA LEU A 72 4.13 -8.43 23.07
C LEU A 72 3.74 -9.22 21.81
N ALA A 73 4.35 -8.94 20.66
CA ALA A 73 4.05 -9.53 19.36
C ALA A 73 2.56 -9.40 18.94
N ILE A 74 1.89 -8.35 19.40
CA ILE A 74 0.49 -8.05 19.03
C ILE A 74 0.44 -7.38 17.67
N VAL A 75 1.43 -6.54 17.36
CA VAL A 75 1.51 -5.79 16.10
C VAL A 75 2.85 -6.01 15.41
N ALA A 76 2.86 -5.86 14.09
CA ALA A 76 4.07 -5.83 13.27
C ALA A 76 4.10 -4.52 12.47
N THR A 77 5.20 -3.79 12.58
CA THR A 77 5.45 -2.51 11.91
C THR A 77 6.43 -2.64 10.75
N GLU A 78 7.24 -3.68 10.73
CA GLU A 78 8.12 -4.01 9.60
C GLU A 78 7.46 -5.05 8.67
N PRO A 79 7.58 -4.89 7.34
CA PRO A 79 7.16 -5.91 6.40
C PRO A 79 8.00 -7.20 6.54
N PRO A 80 7.38 -8.39 6.44
CA PRO A 80 8.16 -9.62 6.37
C PRO A 80 9.04 -9.62 5.11
N ILE A 81 10.32 -9.97 5.30
CA ILE A 81 11.33 -10.13 4.23
C ILE A 81 10.90 -11.24 3.26
#